data_AF-A0A951BIZ2-F1
#
_entry.id   AF-A0A951BIZ2-F1
#
_cell.length_a   1.000
_cell.length_b   1.000
_cell.length_c   1.000
_cell.angle_alpha   90.00
_cell.angle_beta   90.00
_cell.angle_gamma   90.00
#
_symmetry.space_group_name_H-M   'P 1'
#
loop_
_entity.id
_entity.type
_entity.pdbx_description
1 polymer ?
#
loop_
_entity_poly.entity_id
_entity_poly.type
_entity_poly.pdbx_seq_one_letter_code
_entity_poly.pdbx_strand_id
1 'polypeptide(L)' 'MQFHRALFGDISEWAGELRTVNIHKAGSMFAAHQFLSDEMASLLRRLAQDN' A
#
# COMPACT_ATOMS: atom_id res chain seq x y z
N MET A 1 -5.47 -6.21 -2.67
CA MET A 1 -4.05 -6.34 -3.06
C MET A 1 -3.78 -7.40 -4.14
N GLN A 2 -4.74 -7.66 -5.05
CA GLN A 2 -4.52 -8.65 -6.12
C GLN A 2 -3.51 -8.17 -7.17
N PHE A 3 -3.50 -6.86 -7.46
CA PHE A 3 -2.53 -6.23 -8.36
C PHE A 3 -1.07 -6.49 -7.93
N HIS A 4 -0.71 -6.18 -6.68
CA HIS A 4 0.65 -6.39 -6.18
C HIS A 4 1.03 -7.88 -6.16
N ARG A 5 0.09 -8.77 -5.81
CA ARG A 5 0.33 -10.22 -5.86
C ARG A 5 0.56 -10.70 -7.29
N ALA A 6 -0.19 -10.21 -8.27
CA ALA A 6 0.00 -10.58 -9.68
C ALA A 6 1.37 -10.16 -10.23
N LEU A 7 1.91 -9.04 -9.76
CA LEU A 7 3.22 -8.54 -10.20
C LEU A 7 4.41 -9.24 -9.51
N PHE A 8 4.25 -9.60 -8.24
CA PHE A 8 5.39 -9.99 -7.40
C PHE A 8 5.24 -11.36 -6.72
N GLY A 9 4.16 -12.09 -7.01
CA GLY A 9 3.84 -13.38 -6.38
C GLY A 9 4.90 -14.46 -6.57
N ASP A 10 5.63 -14.42 -7.68
CA ASP A 10 6.66 -15.42 -7.99
C ASP A 10 7.99 -15.14 -7.29
N ILE A 11 8.21 -13.91 -6.78
CA ILE A 11 9.49 -13.47 -6.22
C ILE A 11 9.45 -13.16 -4.73
N SER A 12 8.25 -13.04 -4.14
CA SER A 12 8.08 -12.58 -2.78
C SER A 12 6.90 -13.24 -2.09
N GLU A 13 7.17 -13.88 -0.95
CA GLU A 13 6.15 -14.53 -0.11
C GLU A 13 5.10 -13.54 0.41
N TRP A 14 5.51 -12.30 0.68
CA TRP A 14 4.64 -11.23 1.17
C TRP A 14 3.93 -10.46 0.03
N ALA A 15 3.96 -10.96 -1.20
CA ALA A 15 3.31 -10.28 -2.33
C ALA A 15 1.80 -10.14 -2.09
N GLY A 16 1.34 -8.89 -2.09
CA GLY A 16 -0.05 -8.55 -1.82
C GLY A 16 -0.36 -8.27 -0.35
N GLU A 17 0.65 -8.16 0.50
CA GLU A 17 0.50 -7.72 1.88
C GLU A 17 0.89 -6.24 2.04
N LEU A 18 0.34 -5.59 3.07
CA LEU A 18 0.79 -4.24 3.46
C LEU A 18 2.13 -4.35 4.17
N ARG A 19 3.01 -3.38 3.94
CA ARG A 19 4.30 -3.32 4.64
C ARG A 19 4.11 -3.09 6.15
N THR A 20 5.03 -3.66 6.91
CA THR A 20 5.07 -3.60 8.38
C THR A 20 6.15 -2.66 8.93
N VAL A 21 6.86 -1.96 8.05
CA VAL A 21 7.93 -1.03 8.41
C VAL A 21 7.76 0.30 7.69
N ASN A 22 8.28 1.37 8.30
CA ASN A 22 8.38 2.67 7.65
C ASN A 22 9.48 2.66 6.59
N ILE A 23 9.27 3.39 5.51
CA ILE A 23 10.23 3.51 4.42
C ILE A 23 10.38 4.97 4.00
N HIS A 24 11.58 5.28 3.57
CA HIS A 24 12.00 6.60 3.09
C HIS A 24 12.80 6.42 1.80
N LYS A 25 12.65 7.35 0.86
CA LYS A 25 13.38 7.37 -0.40
C LYS A 25 13.71 8.81 -0.77
N ALA A 26 14.97 9.08 -1.11
CA ALA A 26 15.45 10.39 -1.56
C ALA A 26 15.05 11.55 -0.62
N GLY A 27 15.18 11.34 0.70
CA GLY A 27 14.84 12.35 1.71
C GLY A 27 13.33 12.53 1.99
N SER A 28 12.46 11.81 1.28
CA SER A 28 11.02 11.81 1.52
C SER A 28 10.59 10.55 2.29
N MET A 29 9.77 10.74 3.33
CA MET A 29 9.17 9.65 4.08
C MET A 29 7.79 9.33 3.52
N PHE A 30 7.53 8.05 3.24
CA PHE A 30 6.19 7.59 2.89
C PHE A 30 5.29 7.52 4.14
N ALA A 31 3.98 7.29 3.94
CA ALA A 31 3.01 7.15 5.03
C ALA A 31 3.51 6.21 6.14
N ALA A 32 3.20 6.48 7.41
CA ALA A 32 3.59 5.55 8.46
C ALA A 32 2.83 4.22 8.31
N HIS A 33 3.53 3.09 8.46
CA HIS A 33 2.99 1.76 8.13
C HIS A 33 1.75 1.40 8.95
N GLN A 34 1.68 1.90 10.19
CA GLN A 34 0.60 1.68 11.15
C GLN A 34 -0.75 2.20 10.67
N PHE A 35 -0.76 3.20 9.77
CA PHE A 35 -1.98 3.85 9.28
C PHE A 35 -2.34 3.46 7.84
N LEU A 36 -1.56 2.59 7.18
CA LEU A 36 -1.72 2.30 5.76
C LEU A 36 -3.09 1.75 5.40
N SER A 37 -3.64 0.85 6.22
CA SER A 37 -4.95 0.25 5.95
C SER A 37 -6.06 1.30 5.94
N ASP A 38 -6.08 2.16 6.97
CA ASP A 38 -7.12 3.17 7.16
C ASP A 38 -7.03 4.27 6.10
N GLU A 39 -5.82 4.76 5.83
CA GLU A 39 -5.57 5.78 4.80
C GLU A 39 -5.94 5.25 3.40
N MET A 40 -5.55 4.02 3.07
CA MET A 40 -5.91 3.42 1.79
C MET A 40 -7.42 3.26 1.64
N ALA A 41 -8.11 2.78 2.68
CA ALA A 41 -9.56 2.64 2.66
C ALA A 41 -10.24 4.00 2.50
N SER A 42 -9.75 5.05 3.18
CA SER A 42 -10.24 6.42 3.05
C SER A 42 -10.08 6.96 1.63
N LEU A 43 -8.89 6.82 1.05
CA LEU A 43 -8.59 7.28 -0.31
C LEU A 43 -9.43 6.55 -1.36
N LEU A 44 -9.55 5.23 -1.27
CA LEU A 44 -10.34 4.45 -2.23
C LEU A 44 -11.83 4.76 -2.13
N ARG A 45 -12.36 5.01 -0.92
CA ARG A 45 -13.75 5.47 -0.76
C ARG A 45 -13.99 6.80 -1.47
N ARG A 46 -13.06 7.76 -1.32
CA ARG A 46 -13.14 9.06 -1.99
C ARG A 46 -13.05 8.91 -3.51
N LEU A 47 -12.11 8.11 -4.01
CA LEU A 47 -11.98 7.84 -5.43
C LEU A 47 -13.25 7.20 -6.01
N ALA A 48 -13.89 6.29 -5.28
CA ALA A 48 -15.15 5.69 -5.71
C ALA A 48 -16.33 6.69 -5.76
N GLN A 49 -16.18 7.85 -5.11
CA GLN A 49 -17.17 8.93 -5.10
C GLN A 49 -16.84 10.05 -6.10
N ASP A 50 -15.63 10.06 -6.68
CA ASP A 50 -15.26 10.96 -7.76
C ASP A 50 -15.82 10.41 -9.09
N ASN A 51 -16.92 11.02 -9.55
CA ASN A 51 -17.63 10.69 -10.80
C ASN A 51 -16.81 10.99 -12.06
#